data_AF-S9RP67-F1
#
_entry.id   AF-S9RP67-F1
#
_cell.length_a   1.000
_cell.length_b   1.000
_cell.length_c   1.000
_cell.angle_alpha   90.00
_cell.angle_beta   90.00
_cell.angle_gamma   90.00
#
_symmetry.space_group_name_H-M   'P 1'
#
loop_
_entity.id
_entity.type
_entity.pdbx_description
1 polymer ?
#
loop_
_entity_poly.entity_id
_entity_poly.type
_entity_poly.pdbx_seq_one_letter_code
_entity_poly.pdbx_strand_id
1 'polypeptide(L)'
;MVDRKDFRARAIELSELFIKKVEAYCPDLALASPRNAAPRGSQVSSTISAPAILRFGITPLYLGEDDILRAAKTFQYIMEGHLWDHEAYKIRARVT
;
A
#
# COMPACT_ATOMS: atom_id res chain seq x y z
N MET A 1 22.43 -0.14 -17.57
CA MET A 1 21.40 0.91 -17.66
C MET A 1 20.06 0.18 -17.54
N VAL A 2 19.24 0.49 -16.53
CA VAL A 2 17.94 -0.18 -16.33
C VAL A 2 16.95 0.37 -17.36
N ASP A 3 16.31 -0.50 -18.15
CA ASP A 3 15.34 -0.08 -19.16
C ASP A 3 14.04 0.41 -18.49
N ARG A 4 13.40 1.42 -19.09
CA ARG A 4 12.15 1.99 -18.59
C ARG A 4 11.02 0.95 -18.51
N LYS A 5 11.00 -0.04 -19.41
CA LYS A 5 10.03 -1.14 -19.39
C LYS A 5 10.28 -2.07 -18.21
N ASP A 6 11.53 -2.35 -17.88
CA ASP A 6 11.90 -3.19 -16.73
C ASP A 6 11.48 -2.53 -15.41
N PHE A 7 11.70 -1.21 -15.29
CA PHE A 7 11.25 -0.44 -14.13
C PHE A 7 9.73 -0.51 -13.95
N ARG A 8 8.98 -0.32 -15.04
CA ARG A 8 7.52 -0.33 -14.97
C ARG A 8 6.98 -1.72 -14.67
N ALA A 9 7.53 -2.76 -15.28
CA ALA A 9 7.16 -4.14 -15.00
C ALA A 9 7.39 -4.47 -13.51
N ARG A 10 8.56 -4.11 -12.98
CA ARG A 10 8.89 -4.34 -11.57
C ARG A 10 7.97 -3.57 -10.61
N ALA A 11 7.61 -2.33 -10.94
CA ALA A 11 6.63 -1.57 -10.15
C ALA A 11 5.26 -2.28 -10.10
N ILE A 12 4.80 -2.81 -11.24
CA ILE A 12 3.54 -3.54 -11.31
C ILE A 12 3.62 -4.80 -10.45
N GLU A 13 4.64 -5.63 -10.61
CA GLU A 13 4.85 -6.85 -9.81
C GLU A 13 4.79 -6.58 -8.31
N LEU A 14 5.55 -5.60 -7.82
CA LEU A 14 5.59 -5.24 -6.41
C LEU A 14 4.25 -4.70 -5.92
N SER A 15 3.55 -3.90 -6.73
CA SER A 15 2.23 -3.37 -6.38
C SER A 15 1.14 -4.46 -6.30
N GLU A 16 1.16 -5.42 -7.23
CA GLU A 16 0.21 -6.55 -7.23
C GLU A 16 0.50 -7.50 -6.07
N LEU A 17 1.77 -7.72 -5.74
CA LEU A 17 2.15 -8.48 -4.54
C LEU A 17 1.64 -7.79 -3.27
N PHE A 18 1.81 -6.47 -3.15
CA PHE A 18 1.32 -5.70 -2.01
C PHE A 18 -0.19 -5.84 -1.86
N ILE A 19 -0.94 -5.60 -2.94
CA ILE A 19 -2.40 -5.72 -2.97
C ILE A 19 -2.84 -7.11 -2.51
N LYS A 20 -2.28 -8.16 -3.13
CA LYS A 20 -2.62 -9.55 -2.80
C LYS A 20 -2.39 -9.88 -1.33
N LYS A 21 -1.29 -9.41 -0.74
CA LYS A 21 -0.96 -9.69 0.66
C LYS A 21 -1.87 -8.91 1.61
N VAL A 22 -2.09 -7.63 1.35
CA VAL A 22 -2.95 -6.79 2.18
C VAL A 22 -4.39 -7.29 2.18
N GLU A 23 -4.94 -7.69 1.03
CA GLU A 23 -6.28 -8.28 0.98
C GLU A 23 -6.41 -9.59 1.74
N ALA A 24 -5.37 -10.44 1.70
CA ALA A 24 -5.37 -11.69 2.43
C ALA A 24 -5.39 -11.46 3.95
N TYR A 25 -4.80 -10.36 4.42
CA TYR A 25 -4.70 -10.04 5.84
C TYR A 25 -5.85 -9.17 6.35
N CYS A 26 -6.45 -8.34 5.50
CA CYS A 26 -7.45 -7.36 5.89
C CYS A 26 -8.59 -7.32 4.86
N PRO A 27 -9.60 -8.20 4.96
CA PRO A 27 -10.72 -8.25 4.02
C PRO A 27 -11.59 -6.98 4.06
N ASP A 28 -11.61 -6.26 5.19
CA ASP A 28 -12.35 -5.01 5.36
C ASP A 28 -11.65 -3.80 4.71
N LEU A 29 -10.40 -3.96 4.26
CA LEU A 29 -9.69 -2.90 3.54
C LEU A 29 -10.08 -2.92 2.06
N ALA A 30 -10.88 -1.94 1.65
CA ALA A 30 -11.23 -1.75 0.25
C ALA A 30 -10.08 -1.11 -0.53
N LEU A 31 -9.75 -1.69 -1.70
CA LEU A 31 -8.84 -1.06 -2.64
C LEU A 31 -9.53 0.13 -3.32
N ALA A 32 -8.96 1.32 -3.17
CA ALA A 32 -9.45 2.54 -3.81
C ALA A 32 -8.79 2.79 -5.18
N SER A 33 -7.69 2.11 -5.49
CA SER A 33 -7.06 2.13 -6.81
C SER A 33 -7.68 1.12 -7.78
N PRO A 34 -7.62 1.35 -9.11
CA PRO A 34 -8.04 0.38 -10.11
C PRO A 34 -7.36 -0.99 -9.92
N ARG A 35 -8.13 -2.09 -9.98
CA ARG A 35 -7.57 -3.46 -9.92
C ARG A 35 -6.68 -3.78 -11.11
N ASN A 36 -7.01 -3.28 -12.30
CA ASN A 36 -6.13 -3.37 -13.45
C ASN A 36 -4.94 -2.41 -13.27
N ALA A 37 -3.71 -2.93 -13.36
CA ALA A 37 -2.48 -2.14 -13.25
C ALA A 37 -2.16 -1.30 -14.50
N ALA A 38 -2.70 -1.67 -15.66
CA ALA A 38 -2.44 -0.97 -16.93
C ALA A 38 -2.74 0.54 -16.87
N PRO A 39 -3.90 1.00 -16.36
CA PRO A 39 -4.19 2.42 -16.21
C PRO A 39 -3.58 3.07 -14.96
N ARG A 40 -2.90 2.32 -14.09
CA ARG A 40 -2.48 2.77 -12.76
C ARG A 40 -1.07 3.36 -12.77
N GLY A 41 -0.73 4.27 -11.86
CA GLY A 41 0.67 4.61 -11.56
C GLY A 41 1.39 3.47 -10.85
N SER A 42 2.51 3.76 -10.16
CA SER A 42 3.10 2.83 -9.19
C SER A 42 2.54 3.02 -7.77
N GLN A 43 1.63 3.97 -7.59
CA GLN A 43 0.93 4.19 -6.32
C GLN A 43 -0.30 3.28 -6.22
N VAL A 44 -0.52 2.75 -5.03
CA VAL A 44 -1.70 2.00 -4.64
C VAL A 44 -2.39 2.72 -3.48
N SER A 45 -3.70 2.87 -3.54
CA SER A 45 -4.50 3.52 -2.50
C SER A 45 -5.56 2.57 -1.95
N SER A 46 -5.81 2.63 -0.65
CA SER A 46 -6.76 1.75 0.06
C SER A 46 -7.55 2.54 1.11
N THR A 47 -8.71 2.03 1.54
CA THR A 47 -9.59 2.69 2.53
C THR A 47 -10.30 1.67 3.42
N ILE A 48 -10.43 2.01 4.71
CA ILE A 48 -11.19 1.23 5.72
C ILE A 48 -12.62 1.77 5.93
N SER A 49 -12.82 3.05 5.59
CA SER A 49 -14.09 3.75 5.56
C SER A 49 -13.81 5.11 4.92
N ALA A 50 -14.48 5.42 3.81
CA ALA A 50 -14.39 6.76 3.21
C ALA A 50 -14.80 7.80 4.27
N PRO A 51 -14.13 8.97 4.36
CA PRO A 51 -13.16 9.57 3.42
C PRO A 51 -11.67 9.28 3.70
N ALA A 52 -11.32 8.39 4.64
CA ALA A 52 -9.92 8.12 4.99
C ALA A 52 -9.24 7.25 3.91
N ILE A 53 -8.33 7.83 3.14
CA ILE A 53 -7.55 7.12 2.10
C ILE A 53 -6.09 7.01 2.54
N LEU A 54 -5.57 5.79 2.55
CA LEU A 54 -4.16 5.50 2.68
C LEU A 54 -3.55 5.37 1.28
N ARG A 55 -2.35 5.93 1.08
CA ARG A 55 -1.63 5.92 -0.20
C ARG A 55 -0.24 5.33 0.00
N PHE A 56 0.08 4.32 -0.79
CA PHE A 56 1.34 3.59 -0.77
C PHE A 56 2.06 3.83 -2.09
N GLY A 57 3.21 4.51 -2.04
CA GLY A 57 4.07 4.71 -3.21
C GLY A 57 5.04 3.55 -3.37
N ILE A 58 4.95 2.82 -4.49
CA ILE A 58 5.88 1.73 -4.79
C ILE A 58 6.95 2.24 -5.77
N THR A 59 8.21 2.24 -5.34
CA THR A 59 9.34 2.68 -6.17
C THR A 59 10.35 1.54 -6.32
N PRO A 60 10.37 0.82 -7.45
CA PRO A 60 11.18 -0.39 -7.61
C PRO A 60 12.69 -0.14 -7.72
N LEU A 61 13.14 1.12 -7.73
CA LEU A 61 14.57 1.45 -7.70
C LEU A 61 15.21 1.12 -6.35
N TYR A 62 14.42 1.17 -5.26
CA TYR A 62 14.91 0.96 -3.90
C TYR A 62 13.99 0.10 -3.04
N LEU A 63 12.82 -0.31 -3.55
CA LEU A 63 11.95 -1.28 -2.88
C LEU A 63 12.10 -2.65 -3.52
N GLY A 64 12.33 -3.66 -2.68
CA GLY A 64 12.35 -5.06 -3.03
C GLY A 64 11.08 -5.80 -2.59
N GLU A 65 11.04 -7.09 -2.90
CA GLU A 65 9.94 -7.98 -2.49
C GLU A 65 9.83 -8.07 -0.96
N ASP A 66 10.97 -8.19 -0.27
CA ASP A 66 10.99 -8.27 1.20
C ASP A 66 10.42 -7.01 1.86
N ASP A 67 10.63 -5.83 1.26
CA ASP A 67 10.03 -4.58 1.76
C ASP A 67 8.51 -4.63 1.67
N ILE A 68 7.98 -5.14 0.56
CA ILE A 68 6.54 -5.30 0.34
C ILE A 68 5.95 -6.29 1.34
N LEU A 69 6.61 -7.44 1.54
CA LEU A 69 6.15 -8.46 2.47
C LEU A 69 6.19 -7.95 3.92
N ARG A 70 7.25 -7.26 4.31
CA ARG A 70 7.36 -6.61 5.63
C ARG A 70 6.26 -5.56 5.80
N ALA A 71 6.06 -4.69 4.82
CA ALA A 71 5.03 -3.65 4.89
C ALA A 71 3.63 -4.24 5.06
N ALA A 72 3.29 -5.28 4.28
CA ALA A 72 2.01 -5.96 4.38
C ALA A 72 1.80 -6.61 5.77
N LYS A 73 2.85 -7.23 6.34
CA LYS A 73 2.78 -7.82 7.69
C LYS A 73 2.65 -6.76 8.79
N THR A 74 3.37 -5.65 8.69
CA THR A 74 3.20 -4.52 9.62
C THR A 74 1.79 -3.96 9.54
N PHE A 75 1.26 -3.84 8.32
CA PHE A 75 -0.11 -3.36 8.12
C PHE A 75 -1.13 -4.32 8.75
N GLN A 76 -0.98 -5.63 8.55
CA GLN A 76 -1.80 -6.65 9.23
C GLN A 76 -1.80 -6.45 10.75
N TYR A 77 -0.62 -6.32 11.37
CA TYR A 77 -0.49 -6.14 12.82
C TYR A 77 -1.22 -4.87 13.31
N ILE A 78 -1.11 -3.76 12.58
CA ILE A 78 -1.81 -2.51 12.91
C ILE A 78 -3.33 -2.69 12.85
N MET A 79 -3.82 -3.40 11.84
CA MET A 79 -5.24 -3.62 11.62
C MET A 79 -5.84 -4.58 12.65
N GLU A 80 -5.20 -5.73 12.89
CA GLU A 80 -5.61 -6.71 13.90
C GLU A 80 -5.64 -6.13 15.32
N GLY A 81 -4.65 -5.30 15.65
CA GLY A 81 -4.58 -4.65 16.96
C GLY A 81 -5.44 -3.39 17.09
N HIS A 82 -6.14 -2.97 16.04
CA HIS A 82 -6.81 -1.66 15.96
C HIS A 82 -5.90 -0.50 16.41
N LEU A 83 -4.59 -0.62 16.18
CA LEU A 83 -3.59 0.28 16.75
C LEU A 83 -3.74 1.71 16.24
N TRP A 84 -4.30 1.86 15.03
CA TRP A 84 -4.62 3.14 14.43
C TRP A 84 -5.70 3.93 15.19
N ASP A 85 -6.55 3.26 15.98
CA ASP A 85 -7.65 3.90 16.71
C ASP A 85 -7.25 4.36 18.13
N HIS A 86 -5.99 4.15 18.51
CA HIS A 86 -5.46 4.63 19.77
C HIS A 86 -5.46 6.17 19.83
N GLU A 87 -5.88 6.74 20.96
CA GLU A 87 -6.06 8.20 21.13
C GLU A 87 -4.79 9.00 20.82
N ALA A 88 -3.63 8.45 21.18
CA ALA A 88 -2.32 9.03 20.88
C ALA A 88 -2.07 9.34 19.38
N TYR A 89 -2.70 8.61 18.46
CA TYR A 89 -2.53 8.78 17.01
C TYR A 89 -3.63 9.62 16.34
N LYS A 90 -4.62 10.09 17.11
CA LYS A 90 -5.73 10.93 16.60
C LYS A 90 -5.38 12.41 16.50
N ILE A 91 -4.16 12.80 16.87
CA ILE A 91 -3.67 14.17 16.80
C ILE A 91 -3.29 14.49 15.35
N ARG A 92 -4.08 15.34 14.68
CA ARG A 92 -3.77 15.83 13.33
C ARG A 92 -2.71 16.91 13.40
N ALA A 93 -1.53 16.64 12.84
CA ALA A 93 -0.55 17.67 12.56
C ALA A 93 -0.93 18.44 11.29
N ARG A 94 -0.78 19.77 11.31
CA ARG A 94 -0.94 20.60 10.11
C ARG A 94 0.28 20.36 9.22
N VAL A 95 0.07 19.84 8.02
CA VAL A 95 1.08 19.88 6.96
C VAL A 95 0.95 21.25 6.30
N THR A 96 1.83 22.19 6.64
CA THR A 96 1.91 23.53 6.02
C THR A 96 2.68 23.49 4.72
#